data_AF-A0A952NFP6-F1
#
_entry.id   AF-A0A952NFP6-F1
#
_cell.length_a   1.000
_cell.length_b   1.000
_cell.length_c   1.000
_cell.angle_alpha   90.00
_cell.angle_beta   90.00
_cell.angle_gamma   90.00
#
_symmetry.space_group_name_H-M   'P 1'
#
loop_
_entity.id
_entity.type
_entity.pdbx_description
1 polymer ?
#
loop_
_entity_poly.entity_id
_entity_poly.type
_entity_poly.pdbx_seq_one_letter_code
_entity_poly.pdbx_strand_id
1 'polypeptide(L)'
;MTLKNKAMLFVSTLFLAANIADARPGGRPGGPGGPGRGGGHHGGGYNPRPQPPRAQPPRPIPPRPVPPRPAPMPIPPRYPNPGPEVVIPASVFQRVVGQGVMFDVGRYFNLSGYYNYRIAAVEIQAQPNFGQAGINVMVNSQPAGSIMVDAYRPYHVVYPNNARIGVGITNVVFFVSGDVTIQSVTLRLSAY
;
A
#
# COMPACT_ATOMS: atom_id res chain seq x y z
N MET A 1 -29.21 -48.35 23.03
CA MET A 1 -27.96 -47.57 23.05
C MET A 1 -28.23 -46.24 22.36
N THR A 2 -28.22 -45.15 23.11
CA THR A 2 -28.72 -43.83 22.68
C THR A 2 -27.53 -42.93 22.37
N LEU A 3 -27.27 -42.63 21.09
CA LEU A 3 -26.20 -41.72 20.70
C LEU A 3 -26.71 -40.26 20.71
N LYS A 4 -26.21 -39.49 21.69
CA LYS A 4 -26.45 -38.05 21.85
C LYS A 4 -25.47 -37.24 21.00
N ASN A 5 -26.03 -36.30 20.24
CA ASN A 5 -25.60 -34.92 19.95
C ASN A 5 -24.11 -34.59 19.75
N LYS A 6 -23.81 -33.97 18.60
CA LYS A 6 -22.96 -32.76 18.56
C LYS A 6 -23.26 -31.92 17.31
N ALA A 7 -24.14 -30.94 17.47
CA ALA A 7 -24.31 -29.86 16.51
C ALA A 7 -23.24 -28.80 16.78
N MET A 8 -22.35 -28.56 15.81
CA MET A 8 -21.43 -27.41 15.81
C MET A 8 -22.10 -26.25 15.09
N LEU A 9 -22.42 -25.19 15.84
CA LEU A 9 -22.74 -23.88 15.26
C LEU A 9 -21.46 -23.25 14.72
N PHE A 10 -21.44 -22.94 13.42
CA PHE A 10 -20.43 -22.06 12.82
C PHE A 10 -20.94 -20.62 12.88
N VAL A 11 -20.19 -19.76 13.57
CA VAL A 11 -20.42 -18.32 13.60
C VAL A 11 -19.68 -17.70 12.41
N SER A 12 -20.42 -17.28 11.39
CA SER A 12 -19.88 -16.51 10.26
C SER A 12 -19.87 -15.03 10.61
N THR A 13 -18.68 -14.45 10.80
CA THR A 13 -18.50 -13.00 10.98
C THR A 13 -18.29 -12.36 9.61
N LEU A 14 -19.29 -11.60 9.15
CA LEU A 14 -19.26 -10.80 7.93
C LEU A 14 -18.65 -9.43 8.25
N PHE A 15 -17.55 -9.05 7.59
CA PHE A 15 -17.01 -7.69 7.66
C PHE A 15 -17.38 -6.92 6.38
N LEU A 16 -18.12 -5.82 6.57
CA LEU A 16 -18.51 -4.87 5.53
C LEU A 16 -17.58 -3.65 5.64
N ALA A 17 -16.80 -3.36 4.60
CA ALA A 17 -15.99 -2.14 4.52
C ALA A 17 -16.66 -1.17 3.53
N ALA A 18 -17.15 -0.05 4.04
CA ALA A 18 -17.63 1.08 3.24
C ALA A 18 -16.52 2.13 3.13
N ASN A 19 -16.13 2.46 1.90
CA ASN A 19 -15.28 3.62 1.60
C ASN A 19 -16.17 4.75 1.08
N ILE A 20 -16.19 5.87 1.80
CA ILE A 20 -16.81 7.13 1.37
C ILE A 20 -15.69 8.06 0.95
N ALA A 21 -15.64 8.40 -0.33
CA ALA A 21 -14.74 9.42 -0.87
C ALA A 21 -15.46 10.78 -0.85
N ASP A 22 -14.85 11.75 -0.18
CA ASP A 22 -15.30 13.14 -0.07
C ASP A 22 -14.66 13.97 -1.20
N ALA A 23 -15.48 14.62 -2.02
CA ALA A 23 -15.04 15.45 -3.14
C ALA A 23 -15.40 16.91 -2.86
N ARG A 24 -14.39 17.80 -2.83
CA ARG A 24 -14.60 19.25 -2.71
C ARG A 24 -14.38 19.97 -4.05
N PRO A 25 -15.29 20.87 -4.47
CA PRO A 25 -15.12 21.68 -5.67
C PRO A 25 -14.36 22.98 -5.38
N GLY A 26 -13.53 23.40 -6.34
CA GLY A 26 -12.81 24.67 -6.33
C GLY A 26 -13.37 25.69 -7.33
N GLY A 27 -13.09 26.97 -7.05
CA GLY A 27 -12.86 28.00 -8.06
C GLY A 27 -13.91 29.11 -8.17
N ARG A 28 -13.46 30.36 -7.96
CA ARG A 28 -13.90 31.63 -8.59
C ARG A 28 -13.23 32.84 -7.89
N PRO A 29 -13.27 34.08 -8.42
CA PRO A 29 -12.76 34.56 -9.72
C PRO A 29 -11.89 35.83 -9.56
N GLY A 30 -11.11 36.19 -10.59
CA GLY A 30 -10.35 37.45 -10.66
C GLY A 30 -11.13 38.61 -11.30
N GLY A 31 -10.78 39.84 -10.94
CA GLY A 31 -11.25 41.10 -11.54
C GLY A 31 -10.67 42.34 -10.82
N PRO A 32 -10.86 43.57 -11.32
CA PRO A 32 -9.92 44.21 -12.26
C PRO A 32 -9.51 45.65 -11.89
N GLY A 33 -8.56 46.22 -12.66
CA GLY A 33 -8.65 47.60 -13.14
C GLY A 33 -7.94 48.70 -12.35
N GLY A 34 -6.92 49.33 -12.97
CA GLY A 34 -6.39 50.63 -12.56
C GLY A 34 -7.08 51.81 -13.28
N PRO A 35 -6.76 53.04 -12.86
CA PRO A 35 -6.64 54.19 -13.78
C PRO A 35 -5.31 54.95 -13.47
N GLY A 36 -4.73 55.81 -14.28
CA GLY A 36 -5.18 56.62 -15.41
C GLY A 36 -4.33 57.88 -15.36
N ARG A 37 -3.59 58.18 -16.43
CA ARG A 37 -2.56 59.23 -16.50
C ARG A 37 -2.98 60.27 -17.54
N GLY A 38 -2.97 61.55 -17.16
CA GLY A 38 -3.12 62.72 -18.03
C GLY A 38 -2.93 63.97 -17.16
N GLY A 39 -2.39 65.11 -17.58
CA GLY A 39 -1.91 65.59 -18.88
C GLY A 39 -1.80 67.13 -18.78
N GLY A 40 -0.78 67.73 -19.41
CA GLY A 40 -0.63 69.16 -19.75
C GLY A 40 -0.49 70.16 -18.57
N HIS A 41 0.01 71.39 -18.68
CA HIS A 41 0.76 72.20 -19.65
C HIS A 41 1.03 73.56 -18.94
N HIS A 42 1.87 74.44 -19.55
CA HIS A 42 2.10 75.87 -19.22
C HIS A 42 3.03 76.12 -17.99
N GLY A 43 3.97 77.06 -17.95
CA GLY A 43 4.34 78.18 -18.81
C GLY A 43 4.87 79.32 -17.92
N GLY A 44 6.11 79.77 -18.16
CA GLY A 44 6.58 81.13 -17.82
C GLY A 44 7.01 81.45 -16.38
N GLY A 45 8.09 82.25 -16.26
CA GLY A 45 8.33 83.15 -15.13
C GLY A 45 9.53 82.79 -14.25
N TYR A 46 10.68 83.43 -14.51
CA TYR A 46 11.85 83.38 -13.63
C TYR A 46 11.56 84.16 -12.35
N ASN A 47 11.53 83.46 -11.23
CA ASN A 47 11.53 84.04 -9.89
C ASN A 47 12.66 83.34 -9.12
N PRO A 48 13.71 84.04 -8.62
CA PRO A 48 14.79 83.41 -7.89
C PRO A 48 14.24 82.82 -6.59
N ARG A 49 13.96 81.52 -6.62
CA ARG A 49 13.47 80.78 -5.45
C ARG A 49 14.58 80.71 -4.40
N PRO A 50 14.24 80.89 -3.12
CA PRO A 50 15.15 80.60 -2.01
C PRO A 50 15.77 79.21 -2.18
N GLN A 51 17.08 79.10 -2.00
CA GLN A 51 17.79 77.83 -2.05
C GLN A 51 17.06 76.82 -1.14
N PRO A 52 16.60 75.67 -1.68
CA PRO A 52 15.96 74.66 -0.85
C PRO A 52 16.99 74.19 0.20
N PRO A 53 16.53 73.90 1.43
CA PRO A 53 17.40 73.31 2.43
C PRO A 53 18.09 72.08 1.82
N ARG A 54 19.41 71.98 2.02
CA ARG A 54 20.22 70.86 1.51
C ARG A 54 19.48 69.56 1.79
N ALA A 55 19.21 68.80 0.72
CA ALA A 55 18.55 67.52 0.82
C ALA A 55 19.27 66.69 1.89
N GLN A 56 18.58 66.38 2.98
CA GLN A 56 19.13 65.45 3.96
C GLN A 56 19.41 64.13 3.23
N PRO A 57 20.56 63.49 3.49
CA PRO A 57 20.85 62.20 2.89
C PRO A 57 19.68 61.26 3.19
N PRO A 58 19.20 60.48 2.20
CA PRO A 58 18.09 59.58 2.40
C PRO A 58 18.40 58.67 3.59
N ARG A 59 17.47 58.63 4.55
CA ARG A 59 17.61 57.75 5.72
C ARG A 59 17.77 56.31 5.22
N PRO A 60 18.68 55.51 5.82
CA PRO A 60 18.82 54.11 5.48
C PRO A 60 17.44 53.43 5.50
N ILE A 61 17.05 52.84 4.38
CA ILE A 61 15.80 52.08 4.31
C ILE A 61 16.01 50.86 5.21
N PRO A 62 15.12 50.59 6.18
CA PRO A 62 15.25 49.41 7.02
C PRO A 62 15.24 48.16 6.13
N PRO A 63 16.11 47.17 6.40
CA PRO A 63 16.17 45.96 5.61
C PRO A 63 14.81 45.27 5.61
N ARG A 64 14.34 44.88 4.42
CA ARG A 64 13.09 44.13 4.30
C ARG A 64 13.21 42.80 5.07
N PRO A 65 12.18 42.37 5.81
CA PRO A 65 12.14 41.05 6.41
C PRO A 65 12.39 40.00 5.33
N VAL A 66 13.42 39.17 5.53
CA VAL A 66 13.67 38.02 4.65
C VAL A 66 12.54 37.03 4.90
N PRO A 67 11.85 36.52 3.85
CA PRO A 67 10.82 35.50 4.03
C PRO A 67 11.38 34.29 4.77
N PRO A 68 10.61 33.66 5.67
CA PRO A 68 11.01 32.42 6.30
C PRO A 68 11.39 31.40 5.22
N ARG A 69 12.57 30.80 5.34
CA ARG A 69 12.99 29.74 4.42
C ARG A 69 11.98 28.59 4.53
N PRO A 70 11.45 28.06 3.42
CA PRO A 70 10.59 26.89 3.47
C PRO A 70 11.25 25.78 4.28
N ALA A 71 10.49 25.17 5.19
CA ALA A 71 10.98 24.04 5.95
C ALA A 71 11.48 22.96 4.98
N PRO A 72 12.61 22.28 5.27
CA PRO A 72 13.02 21.13 4.49
C PRO A 72 11.84 20.17 4.36
N MET A 73 11.51 19.79 3.13
CA MET A 73 10.50 18.75 2.91
C MET A 73 10.94 17.49 3.68
N PRO A 74 9.99 16.76 4.30
CA PRO A 74 10.30 15.47 4.89
C PRO A 74 11.00 14.62 3.84
N ILE A 75 12.20 14.14 4.16
CA ILE A 75 12.89 13.16 3.32
C ILE A 75 11.92 11.96 3.22
N PRO A 76 11.47 11.54 2.03
CA PRO A 76 10.62 10.37 1.92
C PRO A 76 11.33 9.20 2.60
N PRO A 77 10.60 8.36 3.37
CA PRO A 77 11.19 7.20 4.00
C PRO A 77 12.00 6.42 2.96
N ARG A 78 13.31 6.30 3.16
CA ARG A 78 14.10 5.35 2.38
C ARG A 78 13.67 3.97 2.87
N TYR A 79 12.82 3.32 2.09
CA TYR A 79 12.56 1.89 2.29
C TYR A 79 13.93 1.19 2.23
N PRO A 80 14.25 0.29 3.16
CA PRO A 80 15.44 -0.56 3.05
C PRO A 80 15.41 -1.20 1.66
N ASN A 81 16.50 -1.10 0.91
CA ASN A 81 16.64 -1.86 -0.32
C ASN A 81 16.52 -3.33 0.09
N PRO A 82 15.42 -4.04 -0.27
CA PRO A 82 15.28 -5.43 0.13
C PRO A 82 16.47 -6.17 -0.48
N GLY A 83 17.15 -7.00 0.31
CA GLY A 83 18.14 -7.93 -0.24
C GLY A 83 17.55 -8.75 -1.39
N PRO A 84 18.37 -9.49 -2.16
CA PRO A 84 17.92 -10.20 -3.35
C PRO A 84 16.67 -11.02 -3.06
N GLU A 85 15.61 -10.80 -3.85
CA GLU A 85 14.39 -11.59 -3.80
C GLU A 85 14.74 -13.05 -4.11
N VAL A 86 14.30 -13.97 -3.26
CA VAL A 86 14.51 -15.41 -3.46
C VAL A 86 13.19 -16.04 -3.88
N VAL A 87 13.20 -16.73 -5.02
CA VAL A 87 12.02 -17.42 -5.55
C VAL A 87 12.22 -18.93 -5.40
N ILE A 88 11.30 -19.59 -4.71
CA ILE A 88 11.36 -21.01 -4.42
C ILE A 88 10.13 -21.69 -5.00
N PRO A 89 10.24 -22.32 -6.19
CA PRO A 89 9.14 -23.09 -6.78
C PRO A 89 9.07 -24.49 -6.16
N ALA A 90 7.85 -24.99 -5.98
CA ALA A 90 7.56 -26.38 -5.62
C ALA A 90 6.49 -26.95 -6.55
N SER A 91 6.80 -28.12 -7.12
CA SER A 91 5.84 -28.93 -7.87
C SER A 91 5.10 -29.85 -6.91
N VAL A 92 3.77 -29.77 -6.89
CA VAL A 92 2.94 -30.43 -5.89
C VAL A 92 2.06 -31.52 -6.51
N PHE A 93 1.35 -31.18 -7.59
CA PHE A 93 0.39 -32.07 -8.29
C PHE A 93 -0.47 -32.94 -7.36
N GLN A 94 -1.09 -32.32 -6.36
CA GLN A 94 -1.90 -33.01 -5.36
C GLN A 94 -3.37 -32.64 -5.50
N ARG A 95 -4.23 -33.65 -5.58
CA ARG A 95 -5.68 -33.48 -5.44
C ARG A 95 -6.06 -33.42 -3.97
N VAL A 96 -6.84 -32.41 -3.60
CA VAL A 96 -7.37 -32.18 -2.26
C VAL A 96 -8.89 -32.13 -2.35
N VAL A 97 -9.57 -33.02 -1.63
CA VAL A 97 -11.02 -33.24 -1.74
C VAL A 97 -11.67 -33.06 -0.38
N GLY A 98 -12.65 -32.16 -0.28
CA GLY A 98 -13.54 -32.06 0.87
C GLY A 98 -13.68 -30.63 1.39
N GLN A 99 -14.37 -30.47 2.52
CA GLN A 99 -14.51 -29.16 3.18
C GLN A 99 -13.62 -29.09 4.42
N GLY A 100 -12.80 -28.05 4.49
CA GLY A 100 -11.93 -27.80 5.65
C GLY A 100 -10.70 -28.72 5.70
N VAL A 101 -10.23 -29.21 4.56
CA VAL A 101 -9.04 -30.07 4.52
C VAL A 101 -7.78 -29.23 4.70
N MET A 102 -6.95 -29.60 5.67
CA MET A 102 -5.64 -29.01 5.86
C MET A 102 -4.63 -29.68 4.92
N PHE A 103 -3.99 -28.89 4.08
CA PHE A 103 -2.93 -29.33 3.20
C PHE A 103 -1.64 -28.59 3.57
N ASP A 104 -0.72 -29.30 4.21
CA ASP A 104 0.58 -28.75 4.58
C ASP A 104 1.48 -28.67 3.35
N VAL A 105 1.63 -27.46 2.79
CA VAL A 105 2.54 -27.17 1.68
C VAL A 105 3.95 -26.85 2.15
N GLY A 106 4.12 -26.52 3.43
CA GLY A 106 5.43 -26.26 4.03
C GLY A 106 6.40 -27.42 3.84
N ARG A 107 5.90 -28.66 3.83
CA ARG A 107 6.69 -29.87 3.60
C ARG A 107 7.42 -29.93 2.25
N TYR A 108 6.99 -29.14 1.26
CA TYR A 108 7.64 -29.07 -0.06
C TYR A 108 8.78 -28.02 -0.10
N PHE A 109 8.96 -27.26 0.98
CA PHE A 109 9.95 -26.20 1.05
C PHE A 109 10.95 -26.47 2.19
N ASN A 110 12.24 -26.27 1.91
CA ASN A 110 13.25 -26.28 2.95
C ASN A 110 13.30 -24.92 3.67
N LEU A 111 12.28 -24.62 4.48
CA LEU A 111 12.14 -23.31 5.14
C LEU A 111 13.26 -23.00 6.13
N SER A 112 13.89 -24.01 6.74
CA SER A 112 14.97 -23.81 7.71
C SER A 112 16.20 -23.12 7.10
N GLY A 113 16.46 -23.33 5.79
CA GLY A 113 17.54 -22.67 5.06
C GLY A 113 17.31 -21.17 4.80
N TYR A 114 16.10 -20.67 5.04
CA TYR A 114 15.71 -19.28 4.79
C TYR A 114 15.34 -18.56 6.09
N TYR A 115 15.98 -18.94 7.19
CA TYR A 115 15.81 -18.27 8.48
C TYR A 115 15.97 -16.74 8.36
N ASN A 116 15.12 -15.98 9.05
CA ASN A 116 15.00 -14.52 9.00
C ASN A 116 14.44 -13.91 7.71
N TYR A 117 14.19 -14.68 6.64
CA TYR A 117 13.53 -14.13 5.45
C TYR A 117 12.04 -13.89 5.71
N ARG A 118 11.47 -12.92 5.00
CA ARG A 118 10.02 -12.70 4.95
C ARG A 118 9.43 -13.37 3.71
N ILE A 119 8.34 -14.11 3.86
CA ILE A 119 7.48 -14.54 2.75
C ILE A 119 6.76 -13.30 2.22
N ALA A 120 7.22 -12.80 1.09
CA ALA A 120 6.65 -11.64 0.40
C ALA A 120 5.39 -12.02 -0.37
N ALA A 121 5.38 -13.19 -1.01
CA ALA A 121 4.21 -13.72 -1.71
C ALA A 121 4.17 -15.25 -1.71
N VAL A 122 2.96 -15.78 -1.83
CA VAL A 122 2.66 -17.18 -2.09
C VAL A 122 1.89 -17.23 -3.38
N GLU A 123 2.52 -17.72 -4.44
CA GLU A 123 1.87 -17.95 -5.74
C GLU A 123 1.37 -19.38 -5.79
N ILE A 124 0.14 -19.56 -6.25
CA ILE A 124 -0.57 -20.84 -6.24
C ILE A 124 -1.13 -21.07 -7.63
N GLN A 125 -0.78 -22.20 -8.22
CA GLN A 125 -1.41 -22.71 -9.43
C GLN A 125 -2.30 -23.89 -9.04
N ALA A 126 -3.60 -23.72 -9.19
CA ALA A 126 -4.59 -24.71 -8.80
C ALA A 126 -5.75 -24.74 -9.80
N GLN A 127 -6.41 -25.88 -9.93
CA GLN A 127 -7.57 -26.06 -10.80
C GLN A 127 -8.71 -26.68 -9.98
N PRO A 128 -9.91 -26.10 -9.94
CA PRO A 128 -11.04 -26.79 -9.32
C PRO A 128 -11.41 -28.01 -10.15
N ASN A 129 -11.70 -29.12 -9.48
CA ASN A 129 -12.20 -30.32 -10.17
C ASN A 129 -13.70 -30.22 -10.41
N PHE A 130 -14.43 -29.44 -9.59
CA PHE A 130 -15.87 -29.18 -9.76
C PHE A 130 -16.22 -27.75 -9.34
N GLY A 131 -16.78 -26.96 -10.26
CA GLY A 131 -17.28 -25.61 -9.99
C GLY A 131 -16.18 -24.66 -9.51
N GLN A 132 -16.10 -24.46 -8.19
CA GLN A 132 -15.14 -23.58 -7.52
C GLN A 132 -14.61 -24.23 -6.25
N ALA A 133 -13.40 -23.83 -5.83
CA ALA A 133 -12.81 -24.26 -4.56
C ALA A 133 -12.16 -23.08 -3.84
N GLY A 134 -12.34 -22.98 -2.54
CA GLY A 134 -11.71 -21.95 -1.70
C GLY A 134 -10.41 -22.46 -1.09
N ILE A 135 -9.36 -21.64 -1.10
CA ILE A 135 -8.10 -21.91 -0.42
C ILE A 135 -7.81 -20.74 0.53
N ASN A 136 -7.78 -21.03 1.83
CA ASN A 136 -7.27 -20.12 2.85
C ASN A 136 -5.80 -20.43 3.10
N VAL A 137 -4.93 -19.49 2.77
CA VAL A 137 -3.50 -19.60 3.02
C VAL A 137 -3.24 -19.20 4.46
N MET A 138 -2.61 -20.10 5.20
CA MET A 138 -2.14 -19.85 6.55
C MET A 138 -0.62 -19.91 6.59
N VAL A 139 -0.05 -18.98 7.34
CA VAL A 139 1.36 -19.02 7.71
C VAL A 139 1.40 -18.96 9.24
N ASN A 140 2.01 -19.97 9.88
CA ASN A 140 2.06 -20.11 11.36
C ASN A 140 0.69 -20.25 12.00
N SER A 141 -0.21 -20.95 11.33
CA SER A 141 -1.61 -21.05 11.76
C SER A 141 -2.34 -19.69 11.83
N GLN A 142 -1.76 -18.62 11.26
CA GLN A 142 -2.43 -17.33 11.10
C GLN A 142 -2.91 -17.17 9.65
N PRO A 143 -4.14 -16.68 9.42
CA PRO A 143 -4.63 -16.38 8.08
C PRO A 143 -3.77 -15.33 7.40
N ALA A 144 -3.19 -15.69 6.26
CA ALA A 144 -2.39 -14.79 5.41
C ALA A 144 -3.19 -14.26 4.21
N GLY A 145 -4.20 -15.01 3.77
CA GLY A 145 -5.11 -14.60 2.70
C GLY A 145 -6.06 -15.72 2.31
N SER A 146 -7.03 -15.39 1.46
CA SER A 146 -8.02 -16.32 0.93
C SER A 146 -8.16 -16.12 -0.56
N ILE A 147 -8.30 -17.21 -1.31
CA ILE A 147 -8.54 -17.20 -2.75
C ILE A 147 -9.70 -18.13 -3.09
N MET A 148 -10.46 -17.77 -4.11
CA MET A 148 -11.40 -18.67 -4.78
C MET A 148 -10.77 -19.07 -6.11
N VAL A 149 -10.60 -20.38 -6.29
CA VAL A 149 -10.11 -21.00 -7.51
C VAL A 149 -11.32 -21.40 -8.35
N ASP A 150 -11.33 -20.93 -9.60
CA ASP A 150 -12.35 -21.26 -10.59
C ASP A 150 -11.69 -21.80 -11.88
N ALA A 151 -12.50 -22.27 -12.82
CA ALA A 151 -11.98 -22.89 -14.04
C ALA A 151 -11.24 -21.92 -14.98
N TYR A 152 -11.43 -20.60 -14.82
CA TYR A 152 -10.92 -19.57 -15.71
C TYR A 152 -9.66 -18.89 -15.17
N ARG A 153 -9.42 -18.99 -13.85
CA ARG A 153 -8.29 -18.35 -13.17
C ARG A 153 -7.55 -19.38 -12.32
N PRO A 154 -6.63 -20.16 -12.91
CA PRO A 154 -5.89 -21.16 -12.17
C PRO A 154 -4.73 -20.59 -11.35
N TYR A 155 -4.30 -19.36 -11.63
CA TYR A 155 -3.15 -18.73 -10.99
C TYR A 155 -3.59 -17.63 -10.03
N HIS A 156 -3.07 -17.70 -8.81
CA HIS A 156 -3.37 -16.75 -7.74
C HIS A 156 -2.10 -16.35 -7.00
N VAL A 157 -2.11 -15.15 -6.44
CA VAL A 157 -1.04 -14.64 -5.59
C VAL A 157 -1.63 -14.14 -4.28
N VAL A 158 -1.07 -14.60 -3.17
CA VAL A 158 -1.39 -14.12 -1.82
C VAL A 158 -0.17 -13.39 -1.27
N TYR A 159 -0.40 -12.25 -0.61
CA TYR A 159 0.65 -11.43 0.00
C TYR A 159 0.51 -11.45 1.53
N PRO A 160 1.21 -12.36 2.22
CA PRO A 160 1.16 -12.44 3.67
C PRO A 160 1.65 -11.16 4.35
N ASN A 161 0.91 -10.69 5.36
CA ASN A 161 1.36 -9.63 6.24
C ASN A 161 2.32 -10.21 7.29
N ASN A 162 3.56 -9.70 7.32
CA ASN A 162 4.57 -10.02 8.36
C ASN A 162 4.89 -11.51 8.58
N ALA A 163 4.87 -12.32 7.53
CA ALA A 163 5.29 -13.73 7.59
C ALA A 163 6.83 -13.88 7.56
N ARG A 164 7.52 -13.88 8.71
CA ARG A 164 8.98 -14.02 8.81
C ARG A 164 9.49 -15.42 9.23
N ILE A 165 10.12 -16.15 8.32
CA ILE A 165 10.66 -17.50 8.54
C ILE A 165 11.59 -17.56 9.77
N GLY A 166 11.41 -18.57 10.63
CA GLY A 166 12.27 -18.82 11.79
C GLY A 166 11.78 -18.27 13.13
N VAL A 167 11.09 -17.12 13.15
CA VAL A 167 10.49 -16.58 14.40
C VAL A 167 9.08 -17.15 14.57
N GLY A 168 8.99 -18.43 14.94
CA GLY A 168 7.70 -19.13 15.11
C GLY A 168 7.07 -19.61 13.79
N ILE A 169 7.78 -19.47 12.67
CA ILE A 169 7.34 -19.96 11.37
C ILE A 169 7.94 -21.30 11.05
N THR A 170 7.11 -22.31 11.18
CA THR A 170 7.44 -23.70 10.86
C THR A 170 6.58 -24.25 9.72
N ASN A 171 5.47 -23.59 9.36
CA ASN A 171 4.51 -24.14 8.42
C ASN A 171 3.81 -23.09 7.54
N VAL A 172 3.65 -23.46 6.27
CA VAL A 172 2.70 -22.85 5.33
C VAL A 172 1.63 -23.91 5.07
N VAL A 173 0.39 -23.60 5.39
CA VAL A 173 -0.71 -24.57 5.31
C VAL A 173 -1.86 -23.97 4.54
N PHE A 174 -2.48 -24.76 3.69
CA PHE A 174 -3.68 -24.40 2.97
C PHE A 174 -4.88 -25.05 3.64
N PHE A 175 -5.88 -24.26 4.04
CA PHE A 175 -7.21 -24.77 4.35
C PHE A 175 -8.06 -24.75 3.08
N VAL A 176 -8.36 -25.94 2.58
CA VAL A 176 -9.08 -26.13 1.31
C VAL A 176 -10.55 -26.41 1.59
N SER A 177 -11.41 -25.79 0.79
CA SER A 177 -12.85 -26.02 0.76
C SER A 177 -13.29 -26.30 -0.68
N GLY A 178 -13.82 -27.50 -0.93
CA GLY A 178 -14.17 -27.97 -2.27
C GLY A 178 -13.20 -29.04 -2.80
N ASP A 179 -13.25 -29.30 -4.09
CA ASP A 179 -12.38 -30.26 -4.76
C ASP A 179 -11.45 -29.51 -5.72
N VAL A 180 -10.15 -29.60 -5.45
CA VAL A 180 -9.13 -28.83 -6.17
C VAL A 180 -7.88 -29.67 -6.38
N THR A 181 -7.25 -29.49 -7.53
CA THR A 181 -5.92 -30.02 -7.82
C THR A 181 -4.92 -28.87 -7.74
N ILE A 182 -4.01 -28.94 -6.76
CA ILE A 182 -2.92 -27.98 -6.59
C ILE A 182 -1.73 -28.48 -7.41
N GLN A 183 -1.36 -27.74 -8.44
CA GLN A 183 -0.31 -28.12 -9.38
C GLN A 183 1.07 -27.67 -8.88
N SER A 184 1.20 -26.38 -8.56
CA SER A 184 2.45 -25.79 -8.11
C SER A 184 2.22 -24.70 -7.08
N VAL A 185 3.24 -24.46 -6.25
CA VAL A 185 3.29 -23.37 -5.29
C VAL A 185 4.66 -22.72 -5.37
N THR A 186 4.72 -21.40 -5.45
CA THR A 186 5.97 -20.64 -5.44
C THR A 186 5.99 -19.69 -4.26
N LEU A 187 7.04 -19.76 -3.44
CA LEU A 187 7.29 -18.78 -2.39
C LEU A 187 8.25 -17.71 -2.91
N ARG A 188 7.84 -16.44 -2.81
CA ARG A 188 8.73 -15.30 -2.98
C ARG A 188 9.16 -14.82 -1.61
N LEU A 189 10.45 -14.74 -1.39
CA LEU A 189 11.05 -14.31 -0.14
C LEU A 189 11.80 -12.99 -0.34
N SER A 190 11.83 -12.18 0.70
CA SER A 190 12.61 -10.95 0.77
C SER A 190 13.44 -10.95 2.05
N ALA A 191 14.62 -10.33 1.99
CA ALA A 191 15.40 -10.10 3.21
C ALA A 191 14.62 -9.15 4.14
N TYR A 192 14.62 -9.47 5.44
CA TYR A 192 14.00 -8.66 6.49
C TYR A 192 14.95 -7.59 7.01
#